data_AF-C7HS45-F1
#
_entry.id   AF-C7HS45-F1
#
_cell.length_a   1.000
_cell.length_b   1.000
_cell.length_c   1.000
_cell.angle_alpha   90.00
_cell.angle_beta   90.00
_cell.angle_gamma   90.00
#
_symmetry.space_group_name_H-M   'P 1'
#
loop_
_entity.id
_entity.type
_entity.pdbx_description
1 polymer ?
#
loop_
_entity_poly.entity_id
_entity_poly.type
_entity_poly.pdbx_seq_one_letter_code
_entity_poly.pdbx_strand_id
1 'polypeptide(L)'
;MIGFNQHSSHHKFDLFEHSMKVLDMTPANLKTRMAGLFHDTGKIDTFFLDENGEGRFFGHQEISKEIIKNRLKELKYPKKFIENTLLLVERHMDNTNTYTKKSVRKLLRKVGDENIYDLFDLQKADVLSTVHDNTENILNAKKLLEEILNSNTPRKKDQIDFSGNDLIEIGFKEGKELGEILNEVYNLVMDEKLENKKSEIVKYIKNKYNNLDRNY
;
A
#
# COMPACT_ATOMS: atom_id res chain seq x y z
N MET A 1 -5.84 15.61 -21.46
CA MET A 1 -6.90 15.44 -20.42
C MET A 1 -8.14 16.24 -20.79
N ILE A 2 -8.03 17.52 -21.15
CA ILE A 2 -9.17 18.36 -21.56
C ILE A 2 -9.94 17.70 -22.70
N GLY A 3 -11.26 17.56 -22.56
CA GLY A 3 -12.15 16.98 -23.56
C GLY A 3 -12.01 15.47 -23.76
N PHE A 4 -11.19 14.78 -22.96
CA PHE A 4 -11.02 13.34 -23.07
C PHE A 4 -12.22 12.62 -22.44
N ASN A 5 -13.11 12.11 -23.29
CA ASN A 5 -14.22 11.26 -22.88
C ASN A 5 -13.69 9.88 -22.48
N GLN A 6 -13.96 9.47 -21.24
CA GLN A 6 -13.47 8.21 -20.69
C GLN A 6 -14.32 7.00 -21.14
N HIS A 7 -15.45 7.21 -21.82
CA HIS A 7 -16.36 6.14 -22.28
C HIS A 7 -16.72 5.13 -21.19
N SER A 8 -16.88 5.60 -19.95
CA SER A 8 -17.12 4.73 -18.79
C SER A 8 -18.34 5.22 -18.01
N SER A 9 -19.19 4.27 -17.65
CA SER A 9 -20.40 4.46 -16.84
C SER A 9 -20.12 5.02 -15.44
N HIS A 10 -18.87 4.96 -14.97
CA HIS A 10 -18.47 5.47 -13.65
C HIS A 10 -18.03 6.95 -13.66
N HIS A 11 -17.88 7.56 -14.84
CA HIS A 11 -17.37 8.92 -14.97
C HIS A 11 -18.46 9.90 -15.43
N LYS A 12 -18.60 10.99 -14.66
CA LYS A 12 -19.52 12.10 -14.97
C LYS A 12 -18.86 13.20 -15.80
N PHE A 13 -17.54 13.30 -15.71
CA PHE A 13 -16.75 14.42 -16.20
C PHE A 13 -15.75 13.93 -17.23
N ASP A 14 -15.25 14.86 -18.05
CA ASP A 14 -14.02 14.59 -18.79
C ASP A 14 -12.84 14.38 -17.81
N LEU A 15 -11.74 13.84 -18.32
CA LEU A 15 -10.60 13.50 -17.48
C LEU A 15 -10.00 14.70 -16.74
N PHE A 16 -10.00 15.89 -17.35
CA PHE A 16 -9.44 17.10 -16.73
C PHE A 16 -10.34 17.62 -15.61
N GLU A 17 -11.64 17.76 -15.88
CA GLU A 17 -12.64 18.18 -14.90
C GLU A 17 -12.67 17.23 -13.70
N HIS A 18 -12.57 15.92 -13.94
CA HIS A 18 -12.44 14.94 -12.86
C HIS A 18 -11.21 15.23 -12.00
N SER A 19 -10.02 15.39 -12.58
CA SER A 19 -8.79 15.68 -11.82
C SER A 19 -8.85 17.01 -11.06
N MET A 20 -9.51 18.03 -11.61
CA MET A 20 -9.74 19.29 -10.87
C MET A 20 -10.66 19.08 -9.67
N LYS A 21 -11.73 18.30 -9.84
CA LYS A 21 -12.63 17.98 -8.73
C LYS A 21 -11.93 17.17 -7.63
N VAL A 22 -11.07 16.21 -8.00
CA VAL A 22 -10.22 15.49 -7.04
C VAL A 22 -9.34 16.48 -6.28
N LEU A 23 -8.70 17.42 -6.99
CA LEU A 23 -7.85 18.43 -6.37
C LEU A 23 -8.60 19.36 -5.40
N ASP A 24 -9.86 19.67 -5.65
CA ASP A 24 -10.73 20.44 -4.75
C ASP A 24 -11.14 19.64 -3.50
N MET A 25 -11.30 18.32 -3.65
CA MET A 25 -11.68 17.43 -2.55
C MET A 25 -10.49 16.97 -1.69
N THR A 26 -9.26 17.06 -2.21
CA THR A 26 -8.05 16.76 -1.42
C THR A 26 -7.79 17.83 -0.35
N PRO A 27 -7.22 17.45 0.82
CA PRO A 27 -6.82 18.42 1.84
C PRO A 27 -5.75 19.38 1.32
N ALA A 28 -5.54 20.50 2.03
CA ALA A 28 -4.49 21.48 1.76
C ALA A 28 -3.07 20.95 2.12
N ASN A 29 -2.74 19.75 1.66
CA ASN A 29 -1.46 19.09 1.77
C ASN A 29 -0.85 19.00 0.36
N LEU A 30 0.29 19.66 0.14
CA LEU A 30 0.92 19.76 -1.18
C LEU A 30 1.20 18.39 -1.82
N LYS A 31 1.63 17.40 -1.03
CA LYS A 31 1.92 16.04 -1.53
C LYS A 31 0.64 15.37 -2.03
N THR A 32 -0.44 15.42 -1.24
CA THR A 32 -1.74 14.83 -1.60
C THR A 32 -2.36 15.53 -2.80
N ARG A 33 -2.28 16.87 -2.87
CA ARG A 33 -2.75 17.66 -4.01
C ARG A 33 -1.97 17.35 -5.28
N MET A 34 -0.65 17.22 -5.19
CA MET A 34 0.18 16.86 -6.34
C MET A 34 -0.12 15.45 -6.83
N ALA A 35 -0.31 14.49 -5.92
CA ALA A 35 -0.76 13.15 -6.31
C ALA A 35 -2.15 13.18 -6.96
N GLY A 36 -3.12 13.92 -6.39
CA GLY A 36 -4.46 14.07 -6.95
C GLY A 36 -4.49 14.73 -8.33
N LEU A 37 -3.62 15.70 -8.59
CA LEU A 37 -3.53 16.34 -9.90
C LEU A 37 -3.03 15.37 -10.99
N PHE A 38 -2.17 14.41 -10.65
CA PHE A 38 -1.50 13.55 -11.61
C PHE A 38 -1.98 12.10 -11.64
N HIS A 39 -2.79 11.65 -10.67
CA HIS A 39 -3.11 10.23 -10.46
C HIS A 39 -3.60 9.51 -11.72
N ASP A 40 -4.34 10.25 -12.56
CA ASP A 40 -5.06 9.74 -13.73
C ASP A 40 -4.47 10.18 -15.07
N THR A 41 -3.30 10.86 -15.07
CA THR A 41 -2.68 11.38 -16.30
C THR A 41 -2.34 10.28 -17.31
N GLY A 42 -1.97 9.09 -16.84
CA GLY A 42 -1.67 7.92 -17.66
C GLY A 42 -2.88 7.21 -18.28
N LYS A 43 -4.12 7.62 -17.96
CA LYS A 43 -5.32 7.04 -18.59
C LYS A 43 -5.33 7.23 -20.10
N ILE A 44 -4.80 8.35 -20.59
CA ILE A 44 -4.76 8.66 -22.03
C ILE A 44 -3.92 7.62 -22.77
N ASP A 45 -2.75 7.28 -22.22
CA ASP A 45 -1.80 6.36 -22.85
C ASP A 45 -2.21 4.87 -22.73
N THR A 46 -3.11 4.56 -21.80
CA THR A 46 -3.56 3.19 -21.51
C THR A 46 -5.00 2.92 -21.94
N PHE A 47 -5.65 3.90 -22.58
CA PHE A 47 -7.04 3.81 -22.98
C PHE A 47 -7.25 2.80 -24.10
N PHE A 48 -8.26 1.95 -23.94
CA PHE A 48 -8.86 1.20 -25.02
C PHE A 48 -10.34 0.93 -24.71
N LEU A 49 -11.12 0.60 -25.73
CA LEU A 49 -12.51 0.17 -25.58
C LEU A 49 -12.57 -1.36 -25.48
N ASP A 50 -13.36 -1.88 -24.55
CA ASP A 50 -13.67 -3.31 -24.50
C ASP A 50 -14.77 -3.70 -25.50
N GLU A 51 -15.13 -4.98 -25.50
CA GLU A 51 -16.14 -5.56 -26.39
C GLU A 51 -17.55 -4.96 -26.24
N ASN A 52 -17.83 -4.30 -25.10
CA ASN A 52 -19.10 -3.63 -24.83
C ASN A 52 -19.03 -2.11 -25.11
N GLY A 53 -17.88 -1.61 -25.59
CA GLY A 53 -17.64 -0.19 -25.80
C GLY A 53 -17.37 0.59 -24.53
N GLU A 54 -17.04 -0.08 -23.41
CA GLU A 54 -16.60 0.60 -22.18
C GLU A 54 -15.10 0.89 -22.22
N GLY A 55 -14.72 2.10 -21.81
CA GLY A 55 -13.33 2.52 -21.67
C GLY A 55 -12.62 1.80 -20.51
N ARG A 56 -11.44 1.25 -20.81
CA ARG A 56 -10.54 0.58 -19.87
C ARG A 56 -9.18 1.29 -19.82
N PHE A 57 -8.52 1.22 -18.66
CA PHE A 57 -7.29 1.98 -18.35
C PHE A 57 -6.30 1.13 -17.54
N PHE A 58 -6.03 -0.10 -17.97
CA PHE A 58 -5.21 -1.02 -17.18
C PHE A 58 -3.77 -0.51 -17.05
N GLY A 59 -3.30 -0.40 -15.80
CA GLY A 59 -1.93 0.04 -15.51
C GLY A 59 -1.70 1.55 -15.60
N HIS A 60 -2.76 2.37 -15.76
CA HIS A 60 -2.61 3.83 -15.88
C HIS A 60 -1.82 4.45 -14.72
N GLN A 61 -1.94 3.91 -13.51
CA GLN A 61 -1.24 4.41 -12.33
C GLN A 61 0.30 4.35 -12.48
N GLU A 62 0.82 3.36 -13.22
CA GLU A 62 2.27 3.25 -13.48
C GLU A 62 2.74 4.31 -14.47
N ILE A 63 1.94 4.58 -15.51
CA ILE A 63 2.23 5.64 -16.47
C ILE A 63 2.12 7.01 -15.78
N SER A 64 1.04 7.24 -15.02
CA SER A 64 0.85 8.45 -14.21
C SER A 64 2.04 8.70 -13.29
N LYS A 65 2.53 7.65 -12.62
CA LYS A 65 3.70 7.69 -11.73
C LYS A 65 4.97 8.11 -12.47
N GLU A 66 5.25 7.57 -13.67
CA GLU A 66 6.42 7.99 -14.43
C GLU A 66 6.29 9.43 -14.96
N ILE A 67 5.08 9.86 -15.36
CA ILE A 67 4.79 11.25 -15.73
C ILE A 67 5.11 12.20 -14.57
N ILE A 68 4.52 11.99 -13.39
CA ILE A 68 4.72 12.90 -12.26
C ILE A 68 6.18 12.88 -11.76
N LYS A 69 6.85 11.72 -11.79
CA LYS A 69 8.26 11.59 -11.42
C LYS A 69 9.15 12.48 -12.26
N ASN A 70 8.95 12.48 -13.58
CA ASN A 70 9.74 13.32 -14.49
C ASN A 70 9.46 14.80 -14.23
N ARG A 71 8.19 15.18 -14.05
CA ARG A 71 7.81 16.58 -13.74
C ARG A 71 8.38 17.08 -12.42
N LEU A 72 8.30 16.30 -11.35
CA LEU A 72 8.83 16.73 -10.06
C LEU A 72 10.36 16.81 -10.04
N LYS A 73 11.05 15.96 -10.82
CA LYS A 73 12.50 16.06 -11.03
C LYS A 73 12.87 17.33 -11.80
N GLU A 74 12.16 17.66 -12.88
CA GLU A 74 12.36 18.90 -13.64
C GLU A 74 12.18 20.14 -12.76
N LEU A 75 11.16 20.11 -11.90
CA LEU A 75 10.87 21.15 -10.90
C LEU A 75 11.80 21.13 -9.68
N LYS A 76 12.77 20.22 -9.63
CA LYS A 76 13.79 20.09 -8.57
C LYS A 76 13.22 19.88 -7.17
N TYR A 77 12.12 19.14 -7.04
CA TYR A 77 11.59 18.77 -5.72
C TYR A 77 12.54 17.83 -4.97
N PRO A 78 12.56 17.86 -3.62
CA PRO A 78 13.38 16.94 -2.83
C PRO A 78 13.04 15.47 -3.10
N LYS A 79 14.06 14.60 -3.13
CA LYS A 79 13.90 13.16 -3.40
C LYS A 79 12.80 12.50 -2.56
N LYS A 80 12.79 12.76 -1.24
CA LYS A 80 11.76 12.21 -0.33
C LYS A 80 10.34 12.65 -0.71
N PHE A 81 10.16 13.91 -1.13
CA PHE A 81 8.86 14.41 -1.59
C PHE A 81 8.41 13.69 -2.87
N ILE A 82 9.33 13.50 -3.81
CA ILE A 82 9.06 12.75 -5.04
C ILE A 82 8.61 11.33 -4.67
N GLU A 83 9.45 10.57 -3.95
CA GLU A 83 9.16 9.18 -3.58
C GLU A 83 7.80 9.02 -2.87
N ASN A 84 7.50 9.90 -1.92
CA ASN A 84 6.22 9.86 -1.21
C ASN A 84 5.04 10.20 -2.12
N THR A 85 5.17 11.17 -3.03
CA THR A 85 4.10 11.51 -3.99
C THR A 85 3.86 10.38 -4.99
N LEU A 86 4.93 9.75 -5.50
CA LEU A 86 4.84 8.60 -6.40
C LEU A 86 4.10 7.43 -5.77
N LEU A 87 4.35 7.19 -4.49
CA LEU A 87 3.69 6.12 -3.73
C LEU A 87 2.18 6.34 -3.61
N LEU A 88 1.74 7.59 -3.42
CA LEU A 88 0.31 7.90 -3.42
C LEU A 88 -0.34 7.63 -4.78
N VAL A 89 0.31 8.06 -5.87
CA VAL A 89 -0.17 7.83 -7.24
C VAL A 89 -0.22 6.34 -7.56
N GLU A 90 0.81 5.57 -7.23
CA GLU A 90 0.86 4.12 -7.48
C GLU A 90 -0.29 3.36 -6.79
N ARG A 91 -0.66 3.80 -5.58
CA ARG A 91 -1.57 3.06 -4.69
C ARG A 91 -2.99 3.64 -4.64
N HIS A 92 -3.28 4.71 -5.41
CA HIS A 92 -4.57 5.40 -5.33
C HIS A 92 -5.76 4.46 -5.61
N MET A 93 -5.60 3.43 -6.46
CA MET A 93 -6.65 2.47 -6.75
C MET A 93 -6.85 1.35 -5.71
N ASP A 94 -6.06 1.28 -4.62
CA ASP A 94 -6.15 0.16 -3.67
C ASP A 94 -7.54 0.01 -3.03
N ASN A 95 -8.30 1.11 -2.92
CA ASN A 95 -9.66 1.14 -2.36
C ASN A 95 -10.71 0.38 -3.19
N THR A 96 -10.35 -0.05 -4.41
CA THR A 96 -11.21 -0.87 -5.28
C THR A 96 -11.44 -2.26 -4.69
N ASN A 97 -10.53 -2.70 -3.80
CA ASN A 97 -10.70 -3.91 -3.00
C ASN A 97 -11.17 -3.55 -1.59
N THR A 98 -11.99 -4.41 -0.99
CA THR A 98 -12.43 -4.24 0.40
C THR A 98 -11.25 -4.27 1.36
N TYR A 99 -11.12 -3.23 2.18
CA TYR A 99 -10.12 -3.17 3.22
C TYR A 99 -10.48 -4.09 4.38
N THR A 100 -9.52 -4.95 4.72
CA THR A 100 -9.54 -5.82 5.90
C THR A 100 -8.38 -5.41 6.81
N LYS A 101 -8.42 -5.81 8.08
CA LYS A 101 -7.31 -5.52 9.02
C LYS A 101 -5.95 -5.96 8.46
N LYS A 102 -5.91 -7.15 7.85
CA LYS A 102 -4.72 -7.69 7.19
C LYS A 102 -4.26 -6.85 6.00
N SER A 103 -5.16 -6.41 5.13
CA SER A 103 -4.77 -5.60 3.97
C SER A 103 -4.31 -4.21 4.37
N VAL A 104 -4.96 -3.56 5.34
CA VAL A 104 -4.53 -2.27 5.90
C VAL A 104 -3.16 -2.39 6.54
N ARG A 105 -2.89 -3.46 7.30
CA ARG A 105 -1.57 -3.71 7.89
C ARG A 105 -0.48 -3.89 6.83
N LYS A 106 -0.77 -4.65 5.77
CA LYS A 106 0.14 -4.81 4.62
C LYS A 106 0.38 -3.48 3.91
N LEU A 107 -0.67 -2.67 3.75
CA LEU A 107 -0.60 -1.35 3.13
C LEU A 107 0.24 -0.39 3.97
N LEU A 108 0.01 -0.33 5.29
CA LEU A 108 0.77 0.48 6.23
C LEU A 108 2.28 0.20 6.15
N ARG A 109 2.67 -1.09 6.06
CA ARG A 109 4.10 -1.46 5.90
C ARG A 109 4.72 -0.97 4.59
N LYS A 110 3.93 -0.96 3.52
CA LYS A 110 4.40 -0.55 2.19
C LYS A 110 4.45 0.97 2.05
N VAL A 111 3.43 1.65 2.58
CA VAL A 111 3.21 3.09 2.39
C VAL A 111 3.89 3.91 3.49
N GLY A 112 4.01 3.35 4.69
CA GLY A 112 4.60 3.99 5.86
C GLY A 112 3.59 4.87 6.62
N ASP A 113 3.85 5.08 7.91
CA ASP A 113 3.00 5.89 8.80
C ASP A 113 2.84 7.33 8.27
N GLU A 114 3.88 7.87 7.62
CA GLU A 114 3.90 9.25 7.10
C GLU A 114 3.05 9.48 5.83
N ASN A 115 2.55 8.43 5.19
CA ASN A 115 1.82 8.53 3.92
C ASN A 115 0.43 7.87 3.97
N ILE A 116 0.16 7.00 4.94
CA ILE A 116 -1.07 6.19 4.94
C ILE A 116 -2.35 7.03 5.01
N TYR A 117 -2.37 8.09 5.81
CA TYR A 117 -3.51 9.00 5.90
C TYR A 117 -3.69 9.81 4.61
N ASP A 118 -2.58 10.30 4.04
CA ASP A 118 -2.61 11.03 2.77
C ASP A 118 -3.12 10.16 1.61
N LEU A 119 -2.79 8.86 1.61
CA LEU A 119 -3.33 7.90 0.65
C LEU A 119 -4.84 7.74 0.81
N PHE A 120 -5.34 7.58 2.04
CA PHE A 120 -6.77 7.48 2.29
C PHE A 120 -7.52 8.78 1.94
N ASP A 121 -6.88 9.94 2.13
CA ASP A 121 -7.47 11.23 1.74
C ASP A 121 -7.54 11.39 0.22
N LEU A 122 -6.48 10.99 -0.51
CA LEU A 122 -6.50 10.94 -1.98
C LEU A 122 -7.59 9.99 -2.50
N GLN A 123 -7.64 8.77 -1.96
CA GLN A 123 -8.65 7.78 -2.30
C GLN A 123 -10.08 8.28 -2.06
N LYS A 124 -10.29 9.01 -0.97
CA LYS A 124 -11.59 9.60 -0.65
C LYS A 124 -11.95 10.70 -1.66
N ALA A 125 -11.00 11.58 -1.98
CA ALA A 125 -11.20 12.66 -2.93
C ALA A 125 -11.53 12.15 -4.34
N ASP A 126 -10.86 11.09 -4.78
CA ASP A 126 -11.11 10.40 -6.04
C ASP A 126 -12.55 9.85 -6.11
N VAL A 127 -12.94 9.03 -5.13
CA VAL A 127 -14.28 8.44 -5.05
C VAL A 127 -15.39 9.50 -5.06
N LEU A 128 -15.26 10.56 -4.25
CA LEU A 128 -16.21 11.69 -4.21
C LEU A 128 -16.30 12.48 -5.53
N SER A 129 -15.33 12.28 -6.43
CA SER A 129 -15.26 12.91 -7.75
C SER A 129 -15.81 12.03 -8.87
N THR A 130 -16.38 10.87 -8.55
CA THR A 130 -17.06 9.97 -9.49
C THR A 130 -18.60 10.05 -9.35
N VAL A 131 -19.32 9.21 -10.11
CA VAL A 131 -20.78 9.03 -9.94
C VAL A 131 -21.11 8.27 -8.65
N HIS A 132 -20.22 7.39 -8.20
CA HIS A 132 -20.40 6.57 -7.01
C HIS A 132 -19.53 7.12 -5.87
N ASP A 133 -20.13 7.90 -4.99
CA ASP A 133 -19.44 8.63 -3.92
C ASP A 133 -19.36 7.84 -2.60
N ASN A 134 -19.52 6.51 -2.63
CA ASN A 134 -19.48 5.67 -1.44
C ASN A 134 -18.05 5.54 -0.90
N THR A 135 -17.79 6.24 0.22
CA THR A 135 -16.49 6.24 0.90
C THR A 135 -16.39 5.29 2.08
N GLU A 136 -17.38 4.42 2.30
CA GLU A 136 -17.46 3.52 3.47
C GLU A 136 -16.23 2.61 3.59
N ASN A 137 -15.74 2.06 2.48
CA ASN A 137 -14.53 1.22 2.47
C ASN A 137 -13.30 1.97 3.03
N ILE A 138 -13.16 3.25 2.67
CA ILE A 138 -12.03 4.11 3.10
C ILE A 138 -12.21 4.54 4.57
N LEU A 139 -13.44 4.84 4.99
CA LEU A 139 -13.74 5.12 6.40
C LEU A 139 -13.47 3.90 7.29
N ASN A 140 -13.82 2.70 6.82
CA ASN A 140 -13.48 1.45 7.48
C ASN A 140 -11.96 1.25 7.54
N ALA A 141 -11.24 1.52 6.46
CA ALA A 141 -9.77 1.43 6.44
C ALA A 141 -9.11 2.35 7.49
N LYS A 142 -9.62 3.57 7.67
CA LYS A 142 -9.16 4.48 8.73
C LYS A 142 -9.44 3.92 10.13
N LYS A 143 -10.63 3.36 10.38
CA LYS A 143 -10.94 2.70 11.67
C LYS A 143 -10.01 1.51 11.95
N LEU A 144 -9.81 0.65 10.96
CA LEU A 144 -8.91 -0.50 11.06
C LEU A 144 -7.45 -0.06 11.30
N LEU A 145 -7.03 1.05 10.69
CA LEU A 145 -5.71 1.65 10.94
C LEU A 145 -5.58 2.04 12.41
N GLU A 146 -6.55 2.75 12.99
CA GLU A 146 -6.52 3.10 14.41
C GLU A 146 -6.45 1.86 15.32
N GLU A 147 -7.20 0.80 15.00
CA GLU A 147 -7.09 -0.46 15.76
C GLU A 147 -5.69 -1.09 15.67
N ILE A 148 -5.04 -1.01 14.51
CA ILE A 148 -3.68 -1.54 14.31
C ILE A 148 -2.65 -0.69 15.04
N LEU A 149 -2.81 0.63 15.05
CA LEU A 149 -1.89 1.53 15.74
C LEU A 149 -1.98 1.41 17.27
N ASN A 150 -3.17 1.08 17.77
CA ASN A 150 -3.44 0.87 19.19
C ASN A 150 -3.21 -0.59 19.64
N SER A 151 -2.95 -1.53 18.72
CA SER A 151 -2.65 -2.90 19.10
C SER A 151 -1.18 -3.09 19.47
N ASN A 152 -0.89 -4.07 20.33
CA ASN A 152 0.47 -4.54 20.60
C ASN A 152 1.04 -5.41 19.47
N THR A 153 0.45 -5.36 18.27
CA THR A 153 0.89 -6.17 17.14
C THR A 153 2.21 -5.61 16.61
N PRO A 154 3.26 -6.43 16.46
CA PRO A 154 4.51 -6.00 15.86
C PRO A 154 4.30 -5.38 14.48
N ARG A 155 5.02 -4.29 14.24
CA ARG A 155 5.07 -3.57 12.96
C ARG A 155 6.46 -3.60 12.33
N LYS A 156 7.49 -3.82 13.16
CA LYS A 156 8.90 -3.84 12.79
C LYS A 156 9.59 -5.09 13.37
N LYS A 157 10.74 -5.45 12.82
CA LYS A 157 11.50 -6.66 13.21
C LYS A 157 11.95 -6.64 14.67
N ASP A 158 12.30 -5.47 15.18
CA ASP A 158 12.71 -5.23 16.57
C ASP A 158 11.57 -5.37 17.59
N GLN A 159 10.32 -5.51 17.12
CA GLN A 159 9.15 -5.74 17.97
C GLN A 159 8.75 -7.23 18.04
N ILE A 160 9.45 -8.10 17.31
CA ILE A 160 9.25 -9.54 17.41
C ILE A 160 9.83 -10.02 18.75
N ASP A 161 9.05 -10.78 19.50
CA ASP A 161 9.42 -11.37 20.81
C ASP A 161 10.36 -12.58 20.63
N PHE A 162 11.31 -12.46 19.70
CA PHE A 162 12.24 -13.52 19.33
C PHE A 162 13.42 -12.94 18.55
N SER A 163 14.62 -13.39 18.88
CA SER A 163 15.90 -12.86 18.41
C SER A 163 16.85 -13.98 17.95
N GLY A 164 17.98 -13.60 17.36
CA GLY A 164 19.01 -14.56 16.98
C GLY A 164 19.61 -15.30 18.18
N ASN A 165 19.70 -14.66 19.35
CA ASN A 165 20.18 -15.32 20.56
C ASN A 165 19.25 -16.44 20.98
N ASP A 166 17.94 -16.26 20.81
CA ASP A 166 16.95 -17.29 21.13
C ASP A 166 17.05 -18.50 20.19
N LEU A 167 17.45 -18.30 18.92
CA LEU A 167 17.77 -19.40 18.00
C LEU A 167 19.00 -20.19 18.44
N ILE A 168 20.03 -19.49 18.91
CA ILE A 168 21.26 -20.11 19.41
C ILE A 168 20.96 -20.92 20.69
N GLU A 169 20.18 -20.36 21.61
CA GLU A 169 19.74 -21.04 22.84
C GLU A 169 18.99 -22.35 22.57
N ILE A 170 18.24 -22.44 21.47
CA ILE A 170 17.50 -23.66 21.10
C ILE A 170 18.28 -24.63 20.20
N GLY A 171 19.56 -24.34 19.90
CA GLY A 171 20.50 -25.29 19.28
C GLY A 171 21.00 -24.94 17.89
N PHE A 172 20.61 -23.81 17.30
CA PHE A 172 21.10 -23.40 15.96
C PHE A 172 22.52 -22.81 16.05
N LYS A 173 23.36 -23.09 15.04
CA LYS A 173 24.69 -22.49 14.90
C LYS A 173 24.61 -21.15 14.19
N GLU A 174 25.49 -20.22 14.56
CA GLU A 174 25.64 -18.95 13.87
C GLU A 174 25.88 -19.14 12.36
N GLY A 175 25.19 -18.34 11.53
CA GLY A 175 25.31 -18.41 10.08
C GLY A 175 24.19 -17.72 9.33
N LYS A 176 24.24 -17.77 8.00
CA LYS A 176 23.25 -17.17 7.09
C LYS A 176 21.82 -17.68 7.36
N GLU A 177 21.71 -18.96 7.74
CA GLU A 177 20.44 -19.64 8.01
C GLU A 177 19.64 -18.98 9.16
N LEU A 178 20.30 -18.45 10.20
CA LEU A 178 19.60 -17.70 11.26
C LEU A 178 18.82 -16.52 10.68
N GLY A 179 19.43 -15.75 9.78
CA GLY A 179 18.78 -14.60 9.17
C GLY A 179 17.58 -15.00 8.32
N GLU A 180 17.64 -16.15 7.65
CA GLU A 180 16.52 -16.70 6.87
C GLU A 180 15.36 -17.13 7.78
N ILE A 181 15.65 -17.85 8.87
CA ILE A 181 14.64 -18.27 9.86
C ILE A 181 14.01 -17.04 10.54
N LEU A 182 14.80 -16.06 10.97
CA LEU A 182 14.30 -14.83 11.58
C LEU A 182 13.41 -14.03 10.61
N ASN A 183 13.78 -13.96 9.33
CA ASN A 183 12.95 -13.34 8.31
C ASN A 183 11.65 -14.10 8.08
N GLU A 184 11.68 -15.44 8.11
CA GLU A 184 10.48 -16.26 8.01
C GLU A 184 9.54 -16.06 9.22
N VAL A 185 10.07 -16.16 10.44
CA VAL A 185 9.31 -15.90 11.67
C VAL A 185 8.69 -14.52 11.62
N TYR A 186 9.48 -13.50 11.26
CA TYR A 186 8.98 -12.15 11.06
C TYR A 186 7.82 -12.17 10.06
N ASN A 187 7.98 -12.73 8.86
CA ASN A 187 6.91 -12.77 7.86
C ASN A 187 5.65 -13.49 8.36
N LEU A 188 5.78 -14.58 9.13
CA LEU A 188 4.64 -15.33 9.67
C LEU A 188 3.89 -14.58 10.77
N VAL A 189 4.63 -13.97 11.71
CA VAL A 189 4.04 -13.08 12.72
C VAL A 189 3.36 -11.91 12.04
N MET A 190 4.06 -11.32 11.06
CA MET A 190 3.54 -10.27 10.20
C MET A 190 2.46 -10.74 9.24
N ASP A 191 2.11 -12.02 9.14
CA ASP A 191 0.96 -12.49 8.37
C ASP A 191 -0.17 -13.01 9.27
N GLU A 192 -0.03 -12.85 10.58
CA GLU A 192 -0.91 -13.41 11.63
C GLU A 192 -1.04 -14.94 11.54
N LYS A 193 -0.01 -15.61 10.98
CA LYS A 193 0.08 -17.07 10.91
C LYS A 193 0.84 -17.65 12.11
N LEU A 194 1.51 -16.80 12.87
CA LEU A 194 2.27 -17.12 14.07
C LEU A 194 2.05 -16.04 15.12
N GLU A 195 1.78 -16.43 16.36
CA GLU A 195 1.63 -15.47 17.46
C GLU A 195 2.99 -14.88 17.84
N ASN A 196 3.04 -13.56 18.10
CA ASN A 196 4.27 -12.90 18.57
C ASN A 196 4.56 -13.20 20.04
N LYS A 197 4.90 -14.45 20.32
CA LYS A 197 5.21 -14.92 21.66
C LYS A 197 6.36 -15.90 21.56
N LYS A 198 7.45 -15.67 22.31
CA LYS A 198 8.65 -16.53 22.28
C LYS A 198 8.31 -18.02 22.32
N SER A 199 7.37 -18.43 23.17
CA SER A 199 6.95 -19.84 23.30
C SER A 199 6.34 -20.42 22.01
N GLU A 200 5.47 -19.70 21.33
CA GLU A 200 4.83 -20.15 20.08
C GLU A 200 5.82 -20.14 18.93
N ILE A 201 6.70 -19.13 18.88
CA ILE A 201 7.76 -19.03 17.88
C ILE A 201 8.74 -20.20 18.01
N VAL A 202 9.21 -20.49 19.23
CA VAL A 202 10.09 -21.65 19.50
C VAL A 202 9.41 -22.95 19.11
N LYS A 203 8.12 -23.13 19.45
CA LYS A 203 7.36 -24.33 19.08
C LYS A 203 7.26 -24.50 17.57
N TYR A 204 6.98 -23.42 16.85
CA TYR A 204 6.95 -23.42 15.38
C TYR A 204 8.31 -23.82 14.79
N ILE A 205 9.41 -23.21 15.25
CA ILE A 205 10.77 -23.50 14.76
C ILE A 205 11.13 -24.95 15.02
N LYS A 206 10.91 -25.45 16.25
CA LYS A 206 11.19 -26.85 16.59
C LYS A 206 10.40 -27.81 15.71
N ASN A 207 9.12 -27.57 15.48
CA ASN A 207 8.30 -28.45 14.65
C ASN A 207 8.76 -28.49 13.18
N LYS A 208 9.22 -27.36 12.65
CA LYS A 208 9.64 -27.26 11.25
C LYS A 208 11.08 -27.73 11.02
N TYR A 209 11.99 -27.43 11.94
CA TYR A 209 13.43 -27.60 11.74
C TYR A 209 14.08 -28.70 12.61
N ASN A 210 13.47 -29.17 13.70
CA ASN A 210 14.06 -30.30 14.47
C ASN A 210 14.03 -31.64 13.71
N ASN A 211 13.42 -31.71 12.52
CA ASN A 211 13.52 -32.86 11.64
C ASN A 211 14.77 -32.81 10.72
N LEU A 212 15.60 -31.76 10.79
CA LEU A 212 16.79 -31.62 9.96
C LEU A 212 18.07 -32.21 10.59
N ASP A 213 18.06 -32.50 11.90
CA ASP A 213 19.22 -33.06 12.63
C ASP A 213 19.23 -34.60 12.74
N ARG A 214 18.59 -35.33 11.81
CA ARG A 214 18.66 -36.81 11.76
C ARG A 214 19.48 -37.41 10.62
N ASN A 215 20.16 -36.60 9.82
CA ASN A 215 21.04 -37.09 8.78
C ASN A 215 22.34 -36.28 8.79
N TYR A 216 23.28 -36.63 9.67
CA TYR A 216 24.73 -36.70 9.39
C TYR A 216 25.42 -37.46 10.53
#